data_AF-A0A965J5P3-F1
#
_entry.id   AF-A0A965J5P3-F1
#
_cell.length_a   1.000
_cell.length_b   1.000
_cell.length_c   1.000
_cell.angle_alpha   90.00
_cell.angle_beta   90.00
_cell.angle_gamma   90.00
#
_symmetry.space_group_name_H-M   'P 1'
#
loop_
_entity.id
_entity.type
_entity.pdbx_description
1 polymer ?
#
loop_
_entity_poly.entity_id
_entity_poly.type
_entity_poly.pdbx_seq_one_letter_code
_entity_poly.pdbx_strand_id
1 'polypeptide(L)' 'GESITIGVSIGHAHNNGEANLLERADAAMYEAKRSGVGVVQASLP' A
#
# COMPACT_ATOMS: atom_id res chain seq x y z
N GLY A 1 -32.70 -5.43 3.60
CA GLY A 1 -31.40 -5.07 3.00
C GLY A 1 -30.32 -5.55 3.94
N GLU A 2 -29.21 -6.06 3.41
CA GLU A 2 -28.11 -6.63 4.18
C GLU A 2 -26.90 -5.68 4.17
N SER A 3 -26.17 -5.60 5.29
CA SER A 3 -25.01 -4.71 5.44
C SER A 3 -23.75 -5.40 4.95
N ILE A 4 -22.97 -4.71 4.10
CA ILE A 4 -21.68 -5.20 3.60
C ILE A 4 -20.59 -4.26 4.09
N THR A 5 -19.53 -4.82 4.67
CA THR A 5 -18.34 -4.08 5.09
C THR A 5 -17.15 -4.46 4.21
N ILE A 6 -16.44 -3.46 3.70
CA ILE A 6 -15.23 -3.66 2.88
C ILE A 6 -14.05 -2.94 3.53
N GLY A 7 -12.95 -3.67 3.69
CA GLY A 7 -11.66 -3.13 4.12
C GLY A 7 -10.73 -2.87 2.93
N VAL A 8 -9.79 -1.95 3.10
CA VAL A 8 -8.74 -1.63 2.13
C VAL A 8 -7.35 -1.71 2.76
N SER A 9 -6.36 -2.00 1.92
CA SER A 9 -4.94 -1.92 2.27
C SER A 9 -4.28 -0.92 1.33
N ILE A 10 -3.46 -0.03 1.88
CA ILE A 10 -2.93 1.13 1.16
C ILE A 10 -1.40 1.14 1.29
N GLY A 11 -0.71 1.27 0.16
CA GLY A 11 0.72 1.53 0.09
C GLY A 11 0.97 2.93 -0.45
N HIS A 12 1.79 3.74 0.22
CA HIS A 12 2.20 5.05 -0.31
C HIS A 12 3.72 5.13 -0.51
N ALA A 13 4.14 5.73 -1.62
CA ALA A 13 5.55 5.91 -1.98
C ALA A 13 5.82 7.37 -2.37
N HIS A 14 6.99 7.88 -2.00
CA HIS A 14 7.40 9.24 -2.33
C HIS A 14 8.06 9.31 -3.70
N ASN A 15 7.58 10.15 -4.62
CA ASN A 15 8.20 10.29 -5.93
C ASN A 15 9.62 10.85 -5.81
N ASN A 16 10.62 10.03 -6.17
CA ASN A 16 12.04 10.35 -6.15
C ASN A 16 12.65 10.47 -7.55
N GLY A 17 11.83 10.53 -8.61
CA GLY A 17 12.29 10.61 -10.00
C GLY A 17 12.65 9.27 -10.64
N GLU A 18 12.65 8.18 -9.87
CA GLU A 18 12.91 6.82 -10.37
C GLU A 18 11.68 6.21 -11.04
N ALA A 19 11.89 5.33 -12.02
CA ALA A 19 10.82 4.67 -12.78
C ALA A 19 10.03 3.62 -11.97
N ASN A 20 10.41 3.34 -10.72
CA ASN A 20 9.84 2.29 -9.87
C ASN A 20 8.83 2.81 -8.82
N LEU A 21 8.29 4.02 -8.98
CA LEU A 21 7.35 4.60 -8.02
C LEU A 21 6.15 3.69 -7.73
N LEU A 22 5.54 3.13 -8.78
CA LEU A 22 4.36 2.27 -8.64
C LEU A 22 4.71 0.92 -8.03
N GLU A 23 5.84 0.32 -8.39
CA GLU A 23 6.30 -0.95 -7.81
C GLU A 23 6.54 -0.81 -6.30
N ARG A 24 7.13 0.30 -5.87
CA ARG A 24 7.33 0.56 -4.44
C ARG A 24 6.01 0.77 -3.70
N ALA A 25 5.06 1.48 -4.31
CA ALA A 25 3.73 1.65 -3.73
C ALA A 25 2.98 0.31 -3.64
N ASP A 26 3.12 -0.56 -4.64
CA ASP A 26 2.54 -1.90 -4.65
C ASP A 26 3.17 -2.80 -3.58
N ALA A 27 4.50 -2.78 -3.43
CA ALA A 27 5.20 -3.50 -2.38
C ALA A 27 4.72 -3.09 -0.97
N ALA A 28 4.58 -1.78 -0.72
CA ALA A 28 4.03 -1.26 0.53
C ALA A 28 2.56 -1.68 0.73
N MET A 29 1.75 -1.67 -0.32
CA MET A 29 0.36 -2.11 -0.25
C MET A 29 0.26 -3.59 0.10
N TYR A 30 1.11 -4.41 -0.51
CA TYR A 30 1.19 -5.84 -0.21
C TYR A 30 1.57 -6.08 1.26
N GLU A 31 2.52 -5.32 1.79
CA GLU A 31 2.87 -5.38 3.21
C GLU A 31 1.72 -4.95 4.11
N ALA A 32 1.00 -3.86 3.77
CA ALA A 32 -0.19 -3.42 4.51
C ALA A 32 -1.27 -4.50 4.56
N LYS A 33 -1.44 -5.23 3.45
CA LYS A 33 -2.37 -6.36 3.36
C LYS A 33 -1.90 -7.56 4.18
N ARG A 34 -0.61 -7.90 4.11
CA ARG A 34 -0.02 -9.04 4.81
C ARG A 34 0.02 -8.86 6.32
N SER A 35 0.26 -7.64 6.78
CA SER A 35 0.39 -7.29 8.21
C SER A 35 -0.94 -6.95 8.88
N GLY A 36 -1.99 -6.65 8.10
CA GLY A 36 -3.29 -6.22 8.63
C GLY A 36 -3.30 -4.78 9.18
N VAL A 37 -2.25 -4.00 8.91
CA VAL A 37 -2.05 -2.63 9.44
C VAL A 37 -2.84 -1.59 8.64
N GLY A 38 -3.34 -1.95 7.45
CA GLY A 38 -4.21 -1.11 6.62
C GLY A 38 -3.48 -0.05 5.79
N VAL A 39 -2.41 0.55 6.31
CA VAL A 39 -1.57 1.52 5.57
C VAL A 39 -0.09 1.30 5.87
N VAL A 40 0.75 1.28 4.83
CA VAL A 40 2.22 1.16 4.94
C VAL A 40 2.90 2.14 3.98
N GLN A 41 4.02 2.70 4.42
CA GLN A 41 4.91 3.50 3.58
C GLN A 41 5.96 2.61 2.92
N ALA A 42 6.18 2.80 1.62
CA ALA A 42 7.30 2.17 0.94
C ALA A 42 8.62 2.59 1.60
N SER A 43 9.37 1.62 2.09
CA SER A 43 10.75 1.83 2.51
C SER A 43 11.55 2.35 1.33
N LEU A 44 12.32 3.42 1.57
CA LEU A 44 13.24 3.95 0.57
C LEU A 44 14.23 2.85 0.17
N PRO A 45 14.52 2.68 -1.14
CA PRO A 45 15.70 1.93 -1.56
C PRO A 45 16.98 2.62 -1.09
#